data_AF-A0A8T4HLL3-F1
#
_entry.id   AF-A0A8T4HLL3-F1
#
_cell.length_a   1.000
_cell.length_b   1.000
_cell.length_c   1.000
_cell.angle_alpha   90.00
_cell.angle_beta   90.00
_cell.angle_gamma   90.00
#
_symmetry.space_group_name_H-M   'P 1'
#
loop_
_entity.id
_entity.type
_entity.pdbx_description
1 polymer ?
#
loop_
_entity_poly.entity_id
_entity_poly.type
_entity_poly.pdbx_seq_one_letter_code
_entity_poly.pdbx_strand_id
1 'polypeptide(L)'
;MTLGTSTPDIDVRCDKVAAPTKPGCVFSEYKPTWVMNFKKYPAAVAHAWLIQSKLPNHPGSKTADKPMKYLPQASKNAHNRNPRDNGYVICPKDSDGKSWARVHGNPDTTLLPEIKPKDVPSCDEFAYAATYNSGGMPASMGGLNEVSSGDECVQTYATRAKQGEWHLYDDTRQGAPTWKEVCGRSAMSSWLNSGSMAGFPGNFAAAGKYHLLDEDEYWVSFPQFGHCDAGKATVKCTVPKP
;
A
#
# COMPACT_ATOMS: atom_id res chain seq x y z
N MET A 1 30.24 -21.94 -2.66
CA MET A 1 30.11 -20.86 -1.65
C MET A 1 30.31 -21.53 -0.31
N THR A 2 31.49 -21.36 0.27
CA THR A 2 31.90 -22.04 1.51
C THR A 2 31.40 -21.20 2.68
N LEU A 3 30.58 -21.78 3.56
CA LEU A 3 30.11 -21.12 4.77
C LEU A 3 31.30 -20.98 5.73
N GLY A 4 31.62 -19.75 6.14
CA GLY A 4 32.73 -19.43 7.03
C GLY A 4 32.46 -19.90 8.47
N THR A 5 33.51 -20.29 9.18
CA THR A 5 33.52 -20.79 10.56
C THR A 5 33.47 -19.66 11.61
N SER A 6 32.88 -18.53 11.28
CA SER A 6 32.61 -17.43 12.22
C SER A 6 31.16 -17.03 12.04
N THR A 7 30.31 -17.38 12.99
CA THR A 7 28.89 -17.01 13.03
C THR A 7 28.75 -15.49 13.18
N PRO A 8 28.16 -14.76 12.22
CA PRO A 8 26.97 -14.00 12.53
C PRO A 8 25.83 -15.02 12.64
N ASP A 9 25.18 -15.09 13.80
CA ASP A 9 24.05 -15.97 14.01
C ASP A 9 22.99 -15.70 12.93
N ILE A 10 22.65 -16.72 12.14
CA ILE A 10 21.55 -16.64 11.19
C ILE A 10 20.26 -16.60 12.04
N ASP A 11 19.68 -15.41 12.21
CA ASP A 11 18.41 -15.24 12.93
C ASP A 11 17.24 -15.72 12.04
N VAL A 12 16.93 -17.01 12.19
CA VAL A 12 15.77 -17.63 11.55
C VAL A 12 14.59 -17.57 12.51
N ARG A 13 13.54 -16.85 12.11
CA ARG A 13 12.28 -16.74 12.86
C ARG A 13 11.22 -17.58 12.18
N CYS A 14 10.73 -18.62 12.86
CA CYS A 14 9.65 -19.46 12.32
C CYS A 14 8.29 -19.01 12.84
N ASP A 15 7.26 -19.16 12.03
CA ASP A 15 5.90 -18.84 12.43
C ASP A 15 5.44 -19.77 13.57
N LYS A 16 5.29 -19.23 14.79
CA LYS A 16 4.88 -20.02 15.97
C LYS A 16 3.38 -20.38 15.99
N VAL A 17 2.64 -20.14 14.91
CA VAL A 17 1.16 -20.18 14.91
C VAL A 17 0.61 -21.10 13.80
N ALA A 18 0.48 -22.38 14.15
CA ALA A 18 -0.66 -23.27 13.91
C ALA A 18 -1.48 -23.14 12.61
N ALA A 19 -0.87 -22.86 11.46
CA ALA A 19 -1.43 -23.23 10.17
C ALA A 19 -0.70 -24.50 9.70
N PRO A 20 -1.10 -25.70 10.16
CA PRO A 20 -0.37 -26.95 9.89
C PRO A 20 -0.23 -27.25 8.39
N THR A 21 -0.98 -26.56 7.53
CA THR A 21 -0.95 -26.73 6.08
C THR A 21 0.13 -25.91 5.36
N LYS A 22 0.73 -24.88 6.00
CA LYS A 22 1.78 -24.02 5.39
C LYS A 22 2.76 -23.45 6.44
N PRO A 23 3.50 -24.28 7.19
CA PRO A 23 4.54 -23.78 8.08
C PRO A 23 5.65 -23.08 7.30
N GLY A 24 6.31 -22.09 7.90
CA GLY A 24 7.44 -21.41 7.25
C GLY A 24 8.30 -20.58 8.19
N CYS A 25 9.55 -20.38 7.80
CA CYS A 25 10.49 -19.52 8.51
C CYS A 25 10.96 -18.39 7.62
N VAL A 26 11.17 -17.23 8.24
CA VAL A 26 11.72 -16.03 7.62
C VAL A 26 13.16 -15.83 8.09
N PHE A 27 13.98 -15.28 7.20
CA PHE A 27 15.31 -14.79 7.53
C PHE A 27 15.22 -13.27 7.68
N SER A 28 15.40 -12.77 8.90
CA SER A 28 15.12 -11.37 9.26
C SER A 28 15.96 -10.35 8.48
N GLU A 29 17.17 -10.72 8.08
CA GLU A 29 18.05 -9.87 7.28
C GLU A 29 17.62 -9.73 5.81
N TYR A 30 16.80 -10.65 5.29
CA TYR A 30 16.34 -10.58 3.91
C TYR A 30 15.03 -9.81 3.79
N LYS A 31 15.09 -8.64 3.13
CA LYS A 31 13.93 -7.78 2.84
C LYS A 31 13.36 -8.11 1.45
N PRO A 32 12.29 -8.91 1.31
CA PRO A 32 11.73 -9.24 0.01
C PRO A 32 11.08 -8.02 -0.67
N THR A 33 10.87 -8.10 -1.98
CA THR A 33 10.23 -7.02 -2.75
C THR A 33 8.86 -7.44 -3.26
N TRP A 34 7.82 -6.71 -2.86
CA TRP A 34 6.48 -6.81 -3.43
C TRP A 34 6.41 -5.98 -4.71
N VAL A 35 6.10 -6.64 -5.84
CA VAL A 35 5.91 -5.97 -7.13
C VAL A 35 4.42 -5.89 -7.39
N MET A 36 3.87 -4.68 -7.45
CA MET A 36 2.45 -4.51 -7.74
C MET A 36 2.12 -4.85 -9.20
N ASN A 37 0.92 -5.40 -9.42
CA ASN A 37 0.47 -5.81 -10.75
C ASN A 37 -0.09 -4.62 -11.56
N PHE A 38 0.80 -3.81 -12.14
CA PHE A 38 0.43 -2.67 -12.99
C PHE A 38 -0.46 -3.08 -14.17
N LYS A 39 -0.19 -4.22 -14.80
CA LYS A 39 -0.95 -4.70 -15.96
C LYS A 39 -2.45 -4.86 -15.65
N LYS A 40 -2.78 -5.24 -14.41
CA LYS A 40 -4.16 -5.47 -13.99
C LYS A 40 -4.76 -4.29 -13.22
N TYR A 41 -3.95 -3.57 -12.45
CA TYR A 41 -4.43 -2.55 -11.51
C TYR A 41 -3.69 -1.20 -11.66
N PRO A 42 -3.59 -0.65 -12.87
CA PRO A 42 -2.64 0.44 -13.18
C PRO A 42 -2.84 1.68 -12.31
N ALA A 43 -4.07 2.07 -11.99
CA ALA A 43 -4.32 3.27 -11.19
C ALA A 43 -3.92 3.12 -9.71
N ALA A 44 -4.15 1.95 -9.11
CA ALA A 44 -3.70 1.66 -7.74
C ALA A 44 -2.16 1.65 -7.66
N VAL A 45 -1.51 1.09 -8.68
CA VAL A 45 -0.04 1.11 -8.78
C VAL A 45 0.50 2.52 -8.98
N ALA A 46 -0.16 3.34 -9.83
CA ALA A 46 0.22 4.74 -10.03
C ALA A 46 0.10 5.55 -8.74
N HIS A 47 -0.95 5.34 -7.96
CA HIS A 47 -1.13 5.99 -6.67
C HIS A 47 0.02 5.61 -5.71
N ALA A 48 0.25 4.32 -5.50
CA ALA A 48 1.33 3.84 -4.64
C ALA A 48 2.72 4.36 -5.08
N TRP A 49 3.00 4.37 -6.40
CA TRP A 49 4.24 4.92 -6.95
C TRP A 49 4.39 6.41 -6.67
N LEU A 50 3.36 7.22 -6.92
CA LEU A 50 3.40 8.67 -6.70
C LEU A 50 3.74 8.96 -5.23
N ILE A 51 3.05 8.30 -4.31
CA ILE A 51 3.22 8.49 -2.87
C ILE A 51 4.62 8.04 -2.43
N GLN A 52 5.07 6.84 -2.81
CA GLN A 52 6.43 6.38 -2.50
C GLN A 52 7.50 7.32 -3.05
N SER A 53 7.33 7.79 -4.28
CA SER A 53 8.40 8.49 -5.00
C SER A 53 8.51 9.96 -4.61
N LYS A 54 7.41 10.56 -4.13
CA LYS A 54 7.34 12.00 -3.90
C LYS A 54 7.28 12.42 -2.44
N LEU A 55 6.68 11.60 -1.57
CA LEU A 55 6.61 11.95 -0.15
C LEU A 55 7.96 11.77 0.54
N PRO A 56 8.29 12.59 1.55
CA PRO A 56 9.61 12.62 2.20
C PRO A 56 9.95 11.32 2.93
N ASN A 57 8.96 10.53 3.31
CA ASN A 57 9.12 9.27 4.03
C ASN A 57 9.35 8.06 3.10
N HIS A 58 9.20 8.22 1.79
CA HIS A 58 9.46 7.21 0.75
C HIS A 58 9.00 5.76 1.07
N PRO A 59 7.74 5.52 1.47
CA PRO A 59 7.30 4.24 2.02
C PRO A 59 7.57 3.05 1.07
N GLY A 60 8.42 2.13 1.52
CA GLY A 60 8.79 0.92 0.80
C GLY A 60 9.84 1.11 -0.28
N SER A 61 10.47 2.28 -0.38
CA SER A 61 11.47 2.57 -1.39
C SER A 61 12.82 1.95 -1.06
N LYS A 62 13.29 1.07 -1.94
CA LYS A 62 14.63 0.50 -1.87
C LYS A 62 15.72 1.53 -2.17
N THR A 63 15.46 2.52 -3.04
CA THR A 63 16.45 3.54 -3.40
C THR A 63 16.63 4.59 -2.30
N ALA A 64 15.60 4.84 -1.50
CA ALA A 64 15.68 5.73 -0.34
C ALA A 64 16.06 5.00 0.97
N ASP A 65 16.26 3.68 0.92
CA ASP A 65 16.46 2.82 2.08
C ASP A 65 15.38 3.01 3.17
N LYS A 66 14.11 3.06 2.74
CA LYS A 66 12.93 3.23 3.60
C LYS A 66 11.97 2.04 3.42
N PRO A 67 12.22 0.88 4.04
CA PRO A 67 11.37 -0.28 3.87
C PRO A 67 9.99 -0.06 4.50
N MET A 68 9.02 -0.85 4.04
CA MET A 68 7.76 -1.03 4.76
C MET A 68 8.00 -2.00 5.90
N LYS A 69 7.34 -1.79 7.04
CA LYS A 69 7.27 -2.73 8.16
C LYS A 69 5.92 -3.41 8.19
N TYR A 70 5.90 -4.73 8.06
CA TYR A 70 4.67 -5.52 7.98
C TYR A 70 3.91 -5.51 9.30
N LEU A 71 2.59 -5.28 9.23
CA LEU A 71 1.65 -5.45 10.35
C LEU A 71 0.69 -6.60 9.99
N PRO A 72 0.87 -7.80 10.55
CA PRO A 72 -0.05 -8.92 10.34
C PRO A 72 -1.37 -8.69 11.07
N GLN A 73 -2.31 -9.63 10.91
CA GLN A 73 -3.57 -9.65 11.66
C GLN A 73 -3.36 -9.56 13.17
N ALA A 74 -4.36 -9.07 13.91
CA ALA A 74 -4.31 -8.80 15.35
C ALA A 74 -3.66 -9.92 16.18
N SER A 75 -4.07 -11.19 15.98
CA SER A 75 -3.54 -12.33 16.72
C SER A 75 -2.06 -12.67 16.46
N LYS A 76 -1.40 -11.94 15.56
CA LYS A 76 -0.02 -12.18 15.12
C LYS A 76 0.89 -10.95 15.25
N ASN A 77 0.41 -9.85 15.85
CA ASN A 77 1.25 -8.68 16.12
C ASN A 77 1.30 -8.33 17.62
N ALA A 78 2.35 -7.61 18.02
CA ALA A 78 2.63 -7.26 19.42
C ALA A 78 1.53 -6.40 20.08
N HIS A 79 0.74 -5.69 19.28
CA HIS A 79 -0.26 -4.73 19.76
C HIS A 79 -1.69 -5.26 19.73
N ASN A 80 -1.90 -6.51 19.29
CA ASN A 80 -3.23 -7.06 18.99
C ASN A 80 -4.10 -6.14 18.13
N ARG A 81 -3.45 -5.35 17.25
CA ARG A 81 -4.10 -4.33 16.43
C ARG A 81 -4.61 -4.93 15.14
N ASN A 82 -5.87 -4.67 14.78
CA ASN A 82 -6.37 -5.06 13.48
C ASN A 82 -5.84 -4.07 12.42
N PRO A 83 -5.14 -4.51 11.35
CA PRO A 83 -4.76 -3.63 10.25
C PRO A 83 -5.91 -2.77 9.71
N ARG A 84 -7.15 -3.27 9.79
CA ARG A 84 -8.32 -2.53 9.34
C ARG A 84 -8.55 -1.24 10.14
N ASP A 85 -8.12 -1.18 11.40
CA ASP A 85 -8.24 0.01 12.24
C ASP A 85 -7.36 1.16 11.71
N ASN A 86 -6.19 0.84 11.14
CA ASN A 86 -5.39 1.83 10.41
C ASN A 86 -6.16 2.39 9.22
N GLY A 87 -6.75 1.49 8.43
CA GLY A 87 -7.51 1.88 7.26
C GLY A 87 -8.77 2.67 7.58
N TYR A 88 -9.35 2.57 8.79
CA TYR A 88 -10.48 3.40 9.18
C TYR A 88 -10.10 4.85 9.52
N VAL A 89 -8.85 5.14 9.87
CA VAL A 89 -8.38 6.52 10.05
C VAL A 89 -8.28 7.23 8.70
N ILE A 90 -7.69 6.55 7.70
CA ILE A 90 -7.47 7.15 6.38
C ILE A 90 -8.73 7.07 5.52
N CYS A 91 -9.35 5.90 5.50
CA CYS A 91 -10.49 5.52 4.67
C CYS A 91 -11.69 5.11 5.55
N PRO A 92 -12.26 6.06 6.32
CA PRO A 92 -13.37 5.78 7.23
C PRO A 92 -14.60 5.28 6.48
N LYS A 93 -15.50 4.69 7.26
CA LYS A 93 -16.89 4.53 6.83
C LYS A 93 -17.71 5.71 7.38
N ASP A 94 -18.74 6.12 6.65
CA ASP A 94 -19.73 7.06 7.16
C ASP A 94 -20.63 6.40 8.23
N SER A 95 -21.56 7.17 8.78
CA SER A 95 -22.53 6.70 9.78
C SER A 95 -23.45 5.58 9.26
N ASP A 96 -23.64 5.49 7.93
CA ASP A 96 -24.45 4.46 7.28
C ASP A 96 -23.61 3.20 6.92
N GLY A 97 -22.32 3.18 7.27
CA GLY A 97 -21.40 2.10 6.96
C GLY A 97 -20.87 2.07 5.51
N LYS A 98 -21.14 3.11 4.71
CA LYS A 98 -20.62 3.28 3.35
C LYS A 98 -19.16 3.74 3.41
N SER A 99 -18.36 3.36 2.41
CA SER A 99 -16.97 3.84 2.31
C SER A 99 -16.92 5.36 2.11
N TRP A 100 -15.90 6.02 2.66
CA TRP A 100 -15.60 7.44 2.39
C TRP A 100 -15.72 7.79 0.89
N ALA A 101 -15.15 6.96 0.02
CA ALA A 101 -15.16 7.22 -1.42
C ALA A 101 -16.57 7.22 -2.04
N ARG A 102 -17.54 6.53 -1.45
CA ARG A 102 -18.93 6.51 -1.95
C ARG A 102 -19.68 7.81 -1.66
N VAL A 103 -19.27 8.53 -0.61
CA VAL A 103 -19.94 9.75 -0.15
C VAL A 103 -19.15 11.00 -0.59
N HIS A 104 -17.82 10.93 -0.48
CA HIS A 104 -16.93 12.08 -0.63
C HIS A 104 -15.94 11.92 -1.79
N GLY A 105 -15.78 10.72 -2.34
CA GLY A 105 -14.88 10.47 -3.46
C GLY A 105 -15.21 11.34 -4.68
N ASN A 106 -14.22 11.56 -5.54
CA ASN A 106 -14.42 12.40 -6.72
C ASN A 106 -15.46 11.76 -7.65
N PRO A 107 -16.50 12.50 -8.09
CA PRO A 107 -17.55 11.97 -8.95
C PRO A 107 -17.02 11.47 -10.32
N ASP A 108 -15.86 11.96 -10.77
CA ASP A 108 -15.21 11.52 -12.01
C ASP A 108 -14.43 10.20 -11.84
N THR A 109 -14.46 9.61 -10.64
CA THR A 109 -13.87 8.30 -10.39
C THR A 109 -14.53 7.25 -11.27
N THR A 110 -13.76 6.58 -12.13
CA THR A 110 -14.33 5.57 -13.00
C THR A 110 -14.55 4.24 -12.27
N LEU A 111 -15.76 3.69 -12.43
CA LEU A 111 -16.13 2.34 -12.03
C LEU A 111 -15.99 1.35 -13.19
N LEU A 112 -15.89 0.07 -12.86
CA LEU A 112 -15.70 -1.03 -13.80
C LEU A 112 -16.84 -2.06 -13.71
N PRO A 113 -18.11 -1.68 -13.94
CA PRO A 113 -19.24 -2.59 -13.90
C PRO A 113 -19.12 -3.74 -14.92
N GLU A 114 -18.42 -3.53 -16.03
CA GLU A 114 -18.15 -4.55 -17.04
C GLU A 114 -17.19 -5.65 -16.57
N ILE A 115 -16.40 -5.40 -15.52
CA ILE A 115 -15.53 -6.40 -14.88
C ILE A 115 -16.14 -6.92 -13.58
N LYS A 116 -16.74 -6.02 -12.80
CA LYS A 116 -17.39 -6.31 -11.52
C LYS A 116 -18.77 -5.64 -11.54
N PRO A 117 -19.88 -6.36 -11.85
CA PRO A 117 -21.21 -5.76 -12.02
C PRO A 117 -21.73 -4.89 -10.87
N LYS A 118 -21.22 -5.09 -9.66
CA LYS A 118 -21.53 -4.27 -8.46
C LYS A 118 -20.30 -3.50 -7.98
N ASP A 119 -19.51 -2.98 -8.93
CA ASP A 119 -18.38 -2.12 -8.60
C ASP A 119 -18.87 -0.82 -7.97
N VAL A 120 -18.14 -0.36 -6.98
CA VAL A 120 -18.48 0.83 -6.20
C VAL A 120 -17.21 1.66 -5.98
N PRO A 121 -17.32 2.97 -5.71
CA PRO A 121 -16.18 3.76 -5.30
C PRO A 121 -15.54 3.19 -4.02
N SER A 122 -14.22 3.07 -4.03
CA SER A 122 -13.40 2.59 -2.93
C SER A 122 -12.32 3.58 -2.59
N CYS A 123 -12.01 3.67 -1.31
CA CYS A 123 -10.94 4.49 -0.77
C CYS A 123 -9.68 3.63 -0.68
N ASP A 124 -8.68 3.96 -1.48
CA ASP A 124 -7.34 3.39 -1.46
C ASP A 124 -6.42 4.22 -0.57
N GLU A 125 -5.46 3.57 0.08
CA GLU A 125 -4.47 4.24 0.94
C GLU A 125 -3.06 3.70 0.65
N PHE A 126 -2.07 4.58 0.70
CA PHE A 126 -0.67 4.21 0.69
C PHE A 126 0.12 5.11 1.66
N ALA A 127 0.97 4.61 2.55
CA ALA A 127 1.26 3.21 2.86
C ALA A 127 0.02 2.42 3.33
N TYR A 128 -0.04 1.13 2.99
CA TYR A 128 -1.19 0.27 3.24
C TYR A 128 -1.50 0.09 4.73
N ALA A 129 -2.77 -0.10 5.08
CA ALA A 129 -3.26 -0.46 6.41
C ALA A 129 -2.46 -1.55 7.13
N ALA A 130 -2.03 -2.59 6.40
CA ALA A 130 -1.28 -3.73 6.94
C ALA A 130 0.22 -3.44 7.13
N THR A 131 0.57 -2.22 7.55
CA THR A 131 1.95 -1.80 7.84
C THR A 131 2.02 -0.82 9.01
N TYR A 132 3.16 -0.77 9.69
CA TYR A 132 3.46 0.28 10.66
C TYR A 132 3.72 1.65 9.98
N ASN A 133 3.94 1.65 8.67
CA ASN A 133 4.07 2.85 7.86
C ASN A 133 2.70 3.48 7.53
N SER A 134 1.58 2.80 7.77
CA SER A 134 0.26 3.39 7.51
C SER A 134 0.08 4.68 8.29
N GLY A 135 -0.57 5.67 7.67
CA GLY A 135 -0.93 6.90 8.37
C GLY A 135 -1.88 6.66 9.54
N GLY A 136 -2.69 5.60 9.48
CA GLY A 136 -3.60 5.23 10.57
C GLY A 136 -2.95 4.44 11.71
N MET A 137 -1.64 4.16 11.65
CA MET A 137 -0.93 3.48 12.73
C MET A 137 -0.53 4.47 13.82
N PRO A 138 -0.99 4.30 15.08
CA PRO A 138 -0.63 5.22 16.16
C PRO A 138 0.87 5.17 16.48
N ALA A 139 1.49 6.32 16.73
CA ALA A 139 2.90 6.40 17.14
C ALA A 139 3.13 5.71 18.49
N SER A 140 2.12 5.72 19.38
CA SER A 140 2.13 4.97 20.64
C SER A 140 2.23 3.44 20.47
N MET A 141 1.97 2.93 19.27
CA MET A 141 2.11 1.53 18.88
C MET A 141 3.22 1.35 17.81
N GLY A 142 4.20 2.25 17.75
CA GLY A 142 5.30 2.17 16.79
C GLY A 142 4.96 2.62 15.37
N GLY A 143 3.82 3.27 15.16
CA GLY A 143 3.47 3.88 13.88
C GLY A 143 4.47 4.95 13.44
N LEU A 144 4.81 4.94 12.16
CA LEU A 144 5.88 5.80 11.62
C LEU A 144 5.37 7.09 10.97
N ASN A 145 4.07 7.15 10.68
CA ASN A 145 3.45 8.20 9.86
C ASN A 145 2.09 8.63 10.40
N GLU A 146 1.86 8.55 11.72
CA GLU A 146 0.56 8.80 12.34
C GLU A 146 -0.08 10.13 11.87
N VAL A 147 -1.33 10.05 11.43
CA VAL A 147 -2.22 11.18 11.16
C VAL A 147 -3.53 10.99 11.90
N SER A 148 -4.25 12.08 12.14
CA SER A 148 -5.56 12.06 12.82
C SER A 148 -6.70 11.70 11.86
N SER A 149 -6.57 12.03 10.58
CA SER A 149 -7.51 11.64 9.55
C SER A 149 -6.85 11.51 8.19
N GLY A 150 -7.52 10.83 7.26
CA GLY A 150 -7.07 10.77 5.88
C GLY A 150 -7.07 12.10 5.14
N ASP A 151 -7.63 13.19 5.70
CA ASP A 151 -7.60 14.53 5.08
C ASP A 151 -6.19 15.13 5.07
N GLU A 152 -5.31 14.61 5.92
CA GLU A 152 -3.89 14.98 6.00
C GLU A 152 -3.02 14.26 4.96
N CYS A 153 -3.61 13.34 4.19
CA CYS A 153 -2.93 12.63 3.10
C CYS A 153 -3.03 13.39 1.78
N VAL A 154 -2.13 13.09 0.84
CA VAL A 154 -2.29 13.49 -0.58
C VAL A 154 -3.59 12.91 -1.13
N GLN A 155 -4.45 13.77 -1.69
CA GLN A 155 -5.76 13.37 -2.19
C GLN A 155 -5.71 13.19 -3.71
N THR A 156 -5.99 11.98 -4.19
CA THR A 156 -6.07 11.69 -5.63
C THR A 156 -7.37 10.99 -6.01
N TYR A 157 -7.64 10.92 -7.31
CA TYR A 157 -8.68 10.04 -7.84
C TYR A 157 -8.26 9.42 -9.17
N ALA A 158 -8.80 8.23 -9.43
CA ALA A 158 -8.53 7.46 -10.63
C ALA A 158 -9.68 7.57 -11.63
N THR A 159 -9.38 7.99 -12.85
CA THR A 159 -10.35 8.07 -13.94
C THR A 159 -9.84 7.38 -15.19
N ARG A 160 -10.75 6.84 -16.00
CA ARG A 160 -10.43 6.17 -17.25
C ARG A 160 -10.74 7.11 -18.41
N ALA A 161 -9.70 7.65 -19.04
CA ALA A 161 -9.87 8.52 -20.21
C ALA A 161 -10.41 7.75 -21.42
N LYS A 162 -9.94 6.52 -21.62
CA LYS A 162 -10.48 5.56 -22.60
C LYS A 162 -10.13 4.13 -22.22
N GLN A 163 -10.69 3.14 -22.92
CA GLN A 163 -10.42 1.73 -22.60
C GLN A 163 -8.91 1.42 -22.61
N GLY A 164 -8.43 0.91 -21.48
CA GLY A 164 -7.01 0.62 -21.25
C GLY A 164 -6.12 1.84 -21.02
N GLU A 165 -6.67 3.05 -20.86
CA GLU A 165 -5.94 4.26 -20.48
C GLU A 165 -6.51 4.85 -19.20
N TRP A 166 -5.69 4.89 -18.16
CA TRP A 166 -6.04 5.41 -16.84
C TRP A 166 -5.22 6.65 -16.53
N HIS A 167 -5.87 7.63 -15.93
CA HIS A 167 -5.23 8.80 -15.36
C HIS A 167 -5.44 8.79 -13.84
N LEU A 168 -4.40 9.20 -13.13
CA LEU A 168 -4.46 9.54 -11.72
C LEU A 168 -4.28 11.05 -11.62
N TYR A 169 -5.23 11.71 -10.99
CA TYR A 169 -5.21 13.16 -10.82
C TYR A 169 -5.28 13.52 -9.34
N ASP A 170 -4.72 14.67 -8.99
CA ASP A 170 -5.02 15.33 -7.72
C ASP A 170 -6.51 15.64 -7.66
N ASP A 171 -7.15 15.44 -6.51
CA ASP A 171 -8.55 15.84 -6.31
C ASP A 171 -8.60 17.35 -6.03
N THR A 172 -8.80 18.15 -7.07
CA THR A 172 -8.77 19.62 -7.01
C THR A 172 -9.92 20.25 -6.20
N ARG A 173 -10.85 19.43 -5.70
CA ARG A 173 -11.86 19.84 -4.71
C ARG A 173 -11.25 19.97 -3.31
N GLN A 174 -10.03 19.46 -3.12
CA GLN A 174 -9.22 19.55 -1.91
C GLN A 174 -8.06 20.53 -2.12
N GLY A 175 -7.36 20.89 -1.04
CA GLY A 175 -6.12 21.65 -1.15
C GLY A 175 -5.09 20.92 -2.02
N ALA A 176 -4.33 21.68 -2.81
CA ALA A 176 -3.24 21.10 -3.60
C ALA A 176 -2.21 20.41 -2.69
N PRO A 177 -1.62 19.27 -3.09
CA PRO A 177 -0.61 18.59 -2.30
C PRO A 177 0.57 19.51 -1.97
N THR A 178 0.93 19.56 -0.69
CA THR A 178 2.11 20.31 -0.21
C THR A 178 3.39 19.52 -0.37
N TRP A 179 3.26 18.20 -0.60
CA TRP A 179 4.33 17.20 -0.61
C TRP A 179 5.10 17.11 0.71
N LYS A 180 4.45 17.53 1.81
CA LYS A 180 4.88 17.33 3.20
C LYS A 180 4.02 16.29 3.93
N GLU A 181 2.97 15.80 3.28
CA GLU A 181 2.12 14.74 3.77
C GLU A 181 2.95 13.46 3.98
N VAL A 182 2.40 12.52 4.73
CA VAL A 182 3.05 11.24 5.07
C VAL A 182 2.31 10.02 4.51
N CYS A 183 1.17 10.25 3.87
CA CYS A 183 0.30 9.23 3.29
C CYS A 183 -0.39 9.77 2.04
N GLY A 184 -0.96 8.86 1.26
CA GLY A 184 -1.88 9.13 0.17
C GLY A 184 -3.23 8.45 0.40
N ARG A 185 -4.28 9.12 -0.06
CA ARG A 185 -5.66 8.61 -0.08
C ARG A 185 -6.23 8.84 -1.48
N SER A 186 -6.82 7.80 -2.07
CA SER A 186 -7.37 7.91 -3.43
C SER A 186 -8.78 7.35 -3.54
N ALA A 187 -9.64 8.05 -4.30
CA ALA A 187 -10.88 7.47 -4.80
C ALA A 187 -10.60 6.66 -6.08
N MET A 188 -11.02 5.40 -6.13
CA MET A 188 -10.93 4.55 -7.33
C MET A 188 -11.98 3.44 -7.32
N SER A 189 -12.12 2.71 -8.43
CA SER A 189 -12.90 1.48 -8.49
C SER A 189 -12.55 0.50 -7.37
N SER A 190 -13.56 -0.12 -6.73
CA SER A 190 -13.33 -1.17 -5.73
C SER A 190 -12.63 -2.39 -6.31
N TRP A 191 -12.82 -2.69 -7.60
CA TRP A 191 -12.08 -3.76 -8.26
C TRP A 191 -10.59 -3.45 -8.38
N LEU A 192 -10.23 -2.21 -8.73
CA LEU A 192 -8.84 -1.77 -8.82
C LEU A 192 -8.15 -1.83 -7.45
N ASN A 193 -8.74 -1.19 -6.46
CA ASN A 193 -8.20 -1.11 -5.11
C ASN A 193 -8.04 -2.52 -4.49
N SER A 194 -9.16 -3.24 -4.29
CA SER A 194 -9.12 -4.54 -3.60
C SER A 194 -8.28 -5.59 -4.34
N GLY A 195 -8.31 -5.55 -5.68
CA GLY A 195 -7.53 -6.47 -6.50
C GLY A 195 -6.02 -6.24 -6.41
N SER A 196 -5.59 -4.98 -6.25
CA SER A 196 -4.17 -4.61 -6.24
C SER A 196 -3.35 -5.28 -5.12
N MET A 197 -3.99 -5.58 -3.99
CA MET A 197 -3.37 -6.19 -2.81
C MET A 197 -3.92 -7.58 -2.46
N ALA A 198 -4.91 -8.12 -3.18
CA ALA A 198 -5.53 -9.41 -2.89
C ALA A 198 -4.53 -10.58 -2.79
N GLY A 199 -3.47 -10.55 -3.61
CA GLY A 199 -2.42 -11.57 -3.60
C GLY A 199 -1.37 -11.40 -2.51
N PHE A 200 -1.28 -10.24 -1.86
CA PHE A 200 -0.19 -9.93 -0.93
C PHE A 200 -0.15 -10.89 0.26
N PRO A 201 -1.25 -11.15 1.01
CA PRO A 201 -1.18 -12.02 2.19
C PRO A 201 -0.83 -13.48 1.86
N GLY A 202 -1.36 -13.99 0.73
CA GLY A 202 -1.31 -15.42 0.38
C GLY A 202 -0.18 -15.83 -0.55
N ASN A 203 0.38 -14.91 -1.34
CA ASN A 203 1.45 -15.21 -2.29
C ASN A 203 2.80 -14.66 -1.83
N PHE A 204 2.81 -13.57 -1.05
CA PHE A 204 4.01 -12.85 -0.66
C PHE A 204 4.29 -12.91 0.84
N ALA A 205 3.35 -12.46 1.67
CA ALA A 205 3.54 -12.23 3.10
C ALA A 205 3.26 -13.49 3.95
N ALA A 206 2.45 -13.38 4.99
CA ALA A 206 2.31 -14.37 6.07
C ALA A 206 2.01 -15.81 5.62
N ALA A 207 1.20 -16.01 4.56
CA ALA A 207 0.87 -17.35 4.04
C ALA A 207 1.49 -17.64 2.67
N GLY A 208 2.42 -16.78 2.25
CA GLY A 208 3.08 -16.80 0.95
C GLY A 208 4.57 -17.13 1.03
N LYS A 209 5.28 -16.83 -0.04
CA LYS A 209 6.68 -17.23 -0.24
C LYS A 209 7.63 -16.78 0.88
N TYR A 210 7.40 -15.61 1.48
CA TYR A 210 8.34 -15.01 2.41
C TYR A 210 7.93 -15.10 3.87
N HIS A 211 6.73 -15.61 4.18
CA HIS A 211 6.26 -15.85 5.54
C HIS A 211 6.49 -14.67 6.50
N LEU A 212 6.31 -13.44 6.01
CA LEU A 212 6.56 -12.22 6.79
C LEU A 212 5.85 -12.28 8.14
N LEU A 213 6.60 -11.98 9.19
CA LEU A 213 6.18 -11.86 10.57
C LEU A 213 6.03 -10.39 10.95
N ASP A 214 5.50 -10.14 12.14
CA ASP A 214 5.38 -8.78 12.68
C ASP A 214 6.71 -8.03 12.61
N GLU A 215 6.60 -6.77 12.19
CA GLU A 215 7.68 -5.82 11.94
C GLU A 215 8.68 -6.19 10.82
N ASP A 216 8.52 -7.33 10.13
CA ASP A 216 9.41 -7.67 9.02
C ASP A 216 9.41 -6.60 7.95
N GLU A 217 10.62 -6.29 7.49
CA GLU A 217 10.84 -5.27 6.49
C GLU A 217 10.70 -5.82 5.07
N TYR A 218 10.04 -5.06 4.20
CA TYR A 218 9.91 -5.39 2.79
C TYR A 218 9.90 -4.14 1.91
N TRP A 219 10.31 -4.32 0.66
CA TRP A 219 10.29 -3.28 -0.36
C TRP A 219 8.99 -3.35 -1.18
N VAL A 220 8.58 -2.22 -1.74
CA VAL A 220 7.51 -2.16 -2.75
C VAL A 220 8.10 -1.58 -4.02
N SER A 221 7.86 -2.24 -5.15
CA SER A 221 8.44 -1.88 -6.44
C SER A 221 7.38 -1.64 -7.51
N PHE A 222 7.65 -0.62 -8.34
CA PHE A 222 6.81 -0.17 -9.44
C PHE A 222 7.63 -0.08 -10.74
N PRO A 223 8.08 -1.23 -11.31
CA PRO A 223 9.06 -1.22 -12.39
C PRO A 223 8.64 -0.39 -13.62
N GLN A 224 7.33 -0.33 -13.89
CA GLN A 224 6.77 0.38 -15.04
C GLN A 224 6.92 1.89 -14.96
N PHE A 225 7.27 2.44 -13.80
CA PHE A 225 7.49 3.87 -13.57
C PHE A 225 8.98 4.23 -13.46
N GLY A 226 9.90 3.29 -13.72
CA GLY A 226 11.34 3.53 -13.55
C GLY A 226 11.92 4.67 -14.40
N HIS A 227 11.23 5.08 -15.47
CA HIS A 227 11.59 6.21 -16.32
C HIS A 227 10.99 7.55 -15.88
N CYS A 228 10.14 7.56 -14.85
CA CYS A 228 9.41 8.75 -14.42
C CYS A 228 10.15 9.52 -13.32
N ASP A 229 10.10 10.85 -13.38
CA ASP A 229 10.74 11.76 -12.43
C ASP A 229 9.69 12.39 -11.50
N ALA A 230 9.61 11.91 -10.26
CA ALA A 230 8.73 12.44 -9.23
C ALA A 230 9.27 13.70 -8.53
N GLY A 231 10.55 14.06 -8.78
CA GLY A 231 11.21 15.24 -8.20
C GLY A 231 10.75 16.57 -8.78
N LYS A 232 10.00 16.56 -9.90
CA LYS A 232 9.42 17.77 -10.49
C LYS A 232 8.30 18.35 -9.62
N ALA A 233 8.10 19.67 -9.67
CA ALA A 233 6.98 20.32 -8.99
C ALA A 233 5.63 19.73 -9.41
N THR A 234 5.43 19.56 -10.72
CA THR A 234 4.32 18.80 -11.29
C THR A 234 4.84 17.46 -11.79
N VAL A 235 4.30 16.36 -11.27
CA VAL A 235 4.63 15.02 -11.77
C VAL A 235 3.80 14.73 -13.00
N LYS A 236 4.47 14.49 -14.13
CA LYS A 236 3.86 13.96 -15.35
C LYS A 236 4.59 12.68 -15.73
N CYS A 237 3.87 11.57 -15.72
CA CYS A 237 4.41 10.26 -16.04
C CYS A 237 3.43 9.54 -16.96
N THR A 238 3.91 9.12 -18.12
CA THR A 238 3.15 8.27 -19.03
C THR A 238 3.85 6.92 -19.08
N VAL A 239 3.13 5.88 -18.67
CA VAL A 239 3.58 4.50 -18.81
C VAL A 239 2.97 3.93 -20.08
N PRO A 240 3.80 3.46 -21.05
CA PRO A 240 3.28 2.80 -22.25
C PRO A 240 2.40 1.61 -21.90
N LYS A 241 1.41 1.31 -22.75
CA LYS A 241 0.59 0.10 -22.58
C LYS A 241 1.50 -1.14 -22.61
N PRO A 242 1.32 -2.11 -21.70
CA PRO A 242 2.03 -3.38 -21.74
C PRO A 242 1.75 -4.20 -23.00
#